data_AF-A0A1Y4CYM0-F1
#
_entry.id   AF-A0A1Y4CYM0-F1
#
_cell.length_a   1.000
_cell.length_b   1.000
_cell.length_c   1.000
_cell.angle_alpha   90.00
_cell.angle_beta   90.00
_cell.angle_gamma   90.00
#
_symmetry.space_group_name_H-M   'P 1'
#
loop_
_entity.id
_entity.type
_entity.pdbx_description
1 polymer ?
#
loop_
_entity_poly.entity_id
_entity_poly.type
_entity_poly.pdbx_seq_one_letter_code
_entity_poly.pdbx_strand_id
1 'polypeptide(L)'
;MVLSPYLEIDSIVMQNANQTLQMVSEALGDTNGEDDYYRNVLHVDSIIKQCITYAQENEPKQLLDLFDKEKVNIYAHPSNTIEHEKGLHYMILSLYEKYYRPVSERLYAEKMIELYELTLAHIIGLETFGGYHHPDYILLAKVLMNCYADGLNNYDKAIELQKKVCERIEQEEPEGKASELYGYELMELANLYLTNADTLRTDSCLQELRKNPYMEKLLEE
;
A
#
# COMPACT_ATOMS: atom_id res chain seq x y z
N MET A 1 5.34 21.34 0.44
CA MET A 1 4.41 21.22 -0.71
C MET A 1 4.47 19.77 -1.15
N VAL A 2 3.34 19.05 -1.27
CA VAL A 2 3.33 17.58 -1.53
C VAL A 2 4.10 17.19 -2.80
N LEU A 3 4.10 18.06 -3.81
CA LEU A 3 4.66 17.78 -5.13
C LEU A 3 6.12 18.22 -5.33
N SER A 4 6.65 19.09 -4.46
CA SER A 4 8.03 19.59 -4.62
C SER A 4 9.13 18.51 -4.59
N PRO A 5 9.00 17.38 -3.88
CA PRO A 5 10.06 16.37 -3.84
C PRO A 5 10.40 15.73 -5.19
N TYR A 6 9.51 15.87 -6.19
CA TYR A 6 9.65 15.28 -7.52
C TYR A 6 10.25 16.25 -8.54
N LEU A 7 10.54 17.49 -8.16
CA LEU A 7 11.11 18.51 -9.04
C LEU A 7 12.63 18.54 -8.93
N GLU A 8 13.30 18.77 -10.05
CA GLU A 8 14.72 19.17 -10.12
C GLU A 8 15.63 18.35 -9.20
N ILE A 9 15.53 17.02 -9.29
CA ILE A 9 16.22 16.14 -8.35
C ILE A 9 17.73 16.34 -8.33
N ASP A 10 18.29 16.31 -7.12
CA ASP A 10 19.73 16.40 -6.89
C ASP A 10 20.45 15.23 -7.58
N SER A 11 21.61 15.52 -8.18
CA SER A 11 22.45 14.53 -8.84
C SER A 11 22.90 13.40 -7.91
N ILE A 12 23.00 13.65 -6.60
CA ILE A 12 23.32 12.64 -5.58
C ILE A 12 22.17 11.64 -5.43
N VAL A 13 20.92 12.13 -5.36
CA VAL A 13 19.73 11.26 -5.27
C VAL A 13 19.63 10.39 -6.52
N MET A 14 19.89 10.99 -7.68
CA MET A 14 19.90 10.30 -8.96
C MET A 14 21.03 9.25 -9.03
N GLN A 15 22.24 9.56 -8.55
CA GLN A 15 23.36 8.61 -8.50
C GLN A 15 23.06 7.41 -7.59
N ASN A 16 22.55 7.65 -6.39
CA ASN A 16 22.21 6.59 -5.45
C ASN A 16 21.11 5.68 -6.01
N ALA A 17 20.09 6.27 -6.63
CA ALA A 17 19.01 5.50 -7.24
C ALA A 17 19.49 4.62 -8.40
N ASN A 18 20.41 5.12 -9.24
CA ASN A 18 21.02 4.31 -10.30
C ASN A 18 21.86 3.15 -9.77
N GLN A 19 22.60 3.34 -8.68
CA GLN A 19 23.34 2.24 -8.05
C GLN A 19 22.40 1.14 -7.54
N THR A 20 21.28 1.53 -6.91
CA THR A 20 20.26 0.58 -6.48
C THR A 20 19.61 -0.14 -7.67
N LEU A 21 19.27 0.60 -8.73
CA LEU A 21 18.72 0.02 -9.95
C LEU A 21 19.68 -0.98 -10.59
N GLN A 22 20.98 -0.67 -10.65
CA GLN A 22 22.01 -1.57 -11.14
C GLN A 22 22.05 -2.87 -10.33
N MET A 23 22.06 -2.80 -9.00
CA MET A 23 22.06 -3.99 -8.15
C MET A 23 20.82 -4.87 -8.38
N VAL A 24 19.65 -4.25 -8.54
CA VAL A 24 18.40 -4.98 -8.82
C VAL A 24 18.41 -5.59 -10.22
N SER A 25 18.81 -4.82 -11.22
CA SER A 25 18.97 -5.26 -12.62
C SER A 25 19.93 -6.44 -12.74
N GLU A 26 21.07 -6.41 -12.05
CA GLU A 26 22.02 -7.51 -11.98
C GLU A 26 21.42 -8.75 -11.32
N ALA A 27 20.67 -8.58 -10.22
CA ALA A 27 20.00 -9.69 -9.54
C ALA A 27 18.90 -10.33 -10.38
N LEU A 28 18.22 -9.55 -11.24
CA LEU A 28 17.13 -9.99 -12.11
C LEU A 28 17.59 -10.42 -13.52
N GLY A 29 18.83 -10.11 -13.90
CA GLY A 29 19.38 -10.40 -15.23
C GLY A 29 18.85 -9.49 -16.35
N ASP A 30 18.38 -8.27 -16.02
CA ASP A 30 17.87 -7.30 -16.99
C ASP A 30 18.83 -6.09 -17.11
N THR A 31 19.45 -5.91 -18.27
CA THR A 31 20.46 -4.86 -18.49
C THR A 31 19.93 -3.60 -19.18
N ASN A 32 18.64 -3.50 -19.49
CA ASN A 32 18.08 -2.38 -20.27
C ASN A 32 17.49 -1.23 -19.42
N GLY A 33 17.49 -1.36 -18.09
CA GLY A 33 16.69 -0.49 -17.21
C GLY A 33 17.18 0.95 -16.99
N GLU A 34 18.47 1.26 -17.20
CA GLU A 34 19.04 2.57 -16.82
C GLU A 34 18.51 3.74 -17.66
N ASP A 35 18.50 3.58 -18.99
CA ASP A 35 18.12 4.63 -19.92
C ASP A 35 16.64 5.02 -19.80
N ASP A 36 15.79 4.04 -19.48
CA ASP A 36 14.35 4.26 -19.24
C ASP A 36 14.12 4.92 -17.88
N TYR A 37 14.98 4.66 -16.89
CA TYR A 37 14.91 5.29 -15.56
C TYR A 37 15.19 6.79 -15.60
N TYR A 38 16.26 7.22 -16.27
CA TYR A 38 16.58 8.64 -16.46
C TYR A 38 15.50 9.38 -17.26
N ARG A 39 14.93 8.74 -18.29
CA ARG A 39 13.81 9.30 -19.04
C ARG A 39 12.58 9.48 -18.16
N ASN A 40 12.31 8.53 -17.26
CA ASN A 40 11.19 8.66 -16.31
C ASN A 40 11.37 9.85 -15.38
N VAL A 41 12.58 10.13 -14.88
CA VAL A 41 12.84 11.32 -14.04
C VAL A 41 12.45 12.61 -14.74
N LEU A 42 12.96 12.83 -15.95
CA LEU A 42 12.67 14.06 -16.70
C LEU A 42 11.19 14.17 -17.08
N HIS A 43 10.57 13.04 -17.38
CA HIS A 43 9.14 12.96 -17.64
C HIS A 43 8.34 13.37 -16.39
N VAL A 44 8.63 12.79 -15.24
CA VAL A 44 7.95 13.09 -13.96
C VAL A 44 8.14 14.55 -13.57
N ASP A 45 9.32 15.15 -13.76
CA ASP A 45 9.52 16.60 -13.52
C ASP A 45 8.55 17.46 -14.34
N SER A 46 8.38 17.14 -15.63
CA SER A 46 7.40 17.82 -16.50
C SER A 46 5.96 17.60 -16.04
N ILE A 47 5.60 16.36 -15.68
CA ILE A 47 4.25 16.04 -15.17
C ILE A 47 3.95 16.81 -13.88
N ILE A 48 4.92 16.89 -12.98
CA ILE A 48 4.74 17.54 -11.68
C ILE A 48 4.63 19.06 -11.83
N LYS A 49 5.40 19.67 -12.74
CA LYS A 49 5.21 21.09 -13.13
C LYS A 49 3.80 21.34 -13.62
N GLN A 50 3.26 20.46 -14.45
CA GLN A 50 1.89 20.56 -14.94
C GLN A 50 0.84 20.35 -13.83
N CYS A 51 1.06 19.40 -12.91
CA CYS A 51 0.21 19.22 -11.73
C CYS A 51 0.17 20.48 -10.85
N ILE A 52 1.30 21.16 -10.67
CA ILE A 52 1.37 22.43 -9.93
C ILE A 52 0.57 23.52 -10.64
N THR A 53 0.66 23.62 -11.97
CA THR A 53 -0.16 24.56 -12.75
C THR A 53 -1.64 24.28 -12.55
N TYR A 54 -2.11 23.04 -12.68
CA TYR A 54 -3.51 22.70 -12.44
C TYR A 54 -3.97 22.99 -11.01
N ALA A 55 -3.11 22.77 -10.01
CA ALA A 55 -3.43 23.12 -8.64
C ALA A 55 -3.57 24.65 -8.43
N GLN A 56 -2.68 25.44 -9.05
CA GLN A 56 -2.71 26.91 -8.97
C GLN A 56 -3.89 27.53 -9.72
N GLU A 57 -4.28 26.94 -10.85
CA GLU A 57 -5.43 27.36 -11.66
C GLU A 57 -6.76 26.85 -11.09
N ASN A 58 -6.73 26.07 -9.99
CA ASN A 58 -7.89 25.44 -9.38
C ASN A 58 -8.67 24.55 -10.36
N GLU A 59 -7.93 23.70 -11.07
CA GLU A 59 -8.41 22.71 -12.04
C GLU A 59 -8.27 21.26 -11.49
N PRO A 60 -8.98 20.92 -10.39
CA PRO A 60 -8.78 19.66 -9.67
C PRO A 60 -9.16 18.41 -10.47
N LYS A 61 -10.01 18.52 -11.51
CA LYS A 61 -10.35 17.37 -12.35
C LYS A 61 -9.22 17.03 -13.31
N GLN A 62 -8.60 18.04 -13.93
CA GLN A 62 -7.43 17.89 -14.79
C GLN A 62 -6.23 17.38 -13.98
N LEU A 63 -6.08 17.85 -12.75
CA LEU A 63 -5.10 17.32 -11.80
C LEU A 63 -5.31 15.83 -11.54
N LEU A 64 -6.55 15.42 -11.21
CA LEU A 64 -6.91 14.03 -10.99
C LEU A 64 -6.64 13.15 -12.22
N ASP A 65 -7.09 13.59 -13.40
CA ASP A 65 -6.95 12.83 -14.65
C ASP A 65 -5.47 12.64 -15.02
N LEU A 66 -4.63 13.64 -14.76
CA LEU A 66 -3.19 13.54 -14.97
C LEU A 66 -2.54 12.57 -13.97
N PHE A 67 -2.91 12.62 -12.69
CA PHE A 67 -2.40 11.67 -11.70
C PHE A 67 -2.79 10.22 -12.02
N ASP A 68 -4.05 9.96 -12.37
CA ASP A 68 -4.49 8.60 -12.66
C ASP A 68 -3.73 7.97 -13.83
N LYS A 69 -3.34 8.80 -14.80
CA LYS A 69 -2.54 8.42 -15.95
C LYS A 69 -1.07 8.18 -15.58
N GLU A 70 -0.49 9.03 -14.72
CA GLU A 70 0.96 9.09 -14.51
C GLU A 70 1.42 8.49 -13.17
N LYS A 71 0.50 7.99 -12.32
CA LYS A 71 0.82 7.48 -10.98
C LYS A 71 1.94 6.44 -10.96
N VAL A 72 1.99 5.52 -11.91
CA VAL A 72 3.05 4.49 -11.95
C VAL A 72 4.43 5.15 -12.14
N ASN A 73 4.54 6.14 -13.02
CA ASN A 73 5.77 6.89 -13.27
C ASN A 73 6.20 7.68 -12.04
N ILE A 74 5.24 8.33 -11.38
CA ILE A 74 5.46 9.12 -10.15
C ILE A 74 5.93 8.21 -9.00
N TYR A 75 5.31 7.03 -8.83
CA TYR A 75 5.67 6.11 -7.75
C TYR A 75 7.02 5.43 -7.99
N ALA A 76 7.38 5.20 -9.26
CA ALA A 76 8.69 4.67 -9.64
C ALA A 76 9.83 5.72 -9.57
N HIS A 77 9.52 6.98 -9.24
CA HIS A 77 10.49 8.06 -9.23
C HIS A 77 11.51 7.91 -8.08
N PRO A 78 12.81 8.20 -8.28
CA PRO A 78 13.87 8.05 -7.26
C PRO A 78 13.62 8.80 -5.95
N SER A 79 13.02 9.98 -6.02
CA SER A 79 12.70 10.75 -4.82
C SER A 79 11.49 10.23 -4.08
N ASN A 80 10.76 9.25 -4.63
CA ASN A 80 9.57 8.74 -3.98
C ASN A 80 9.98 7.92 -2.75
N THR A 81 9.46 8.33 -1.59
CA THR A 81 9.65 7.64 -0.31
C THR A 81 8.26 7.35 0.26
N ILE A 82 8.16 6.43 1.20
CA ILE A 82 6.87 6.14 1.86
C ILE A 82 6.23 7.40 2.46
N GLU A 83 7.02 8.35 2.97
CA GLU A 83 6.51 9.63 3.47
C GLU A 83 5.96 10.53 2.35
N HIS A 84 6.62 10.56 1.19
CA HIS A 84 6.11 11.28 0.02
C HIS A 84 4.84 10.64 -0.54
N GLU A 85 4.75 9.31 -0.55
CA GLU A 85 3.53 8.58 -0.94
C GLU A 85 2.38 8.90 0.00
N LYS A 86 2.59 8.93 1.32
CA LYS A 86 1.57 9.36 2.29
C LYS A 86 1.06 10.75 1.96
N GLY A 87 1.95 11.71 1.70
CA GLY A 87 1.59 13.05 1.26
C GLY A 87 0.75 13.06 -0.02
N LEU A 88 1.13 12.28 -1.02
CA LEU A 88 0.38 12.11 -2.27
C LEU A 88 -0.99 11.48 -2.02
N HIS A 89 -1.08 10.45 -1.18
CA HIS A 89 -2.32 9.78 -0.83
C HIS A 89 -3.35 10.76 -0.27
N TYR A 90 -2.96 11.61 0.68
CA TYR A 90 -3.89 12.60 1.25
C TYR A 90 -4.52 13.50 0.17
N MET A 91 -3.70 13.96 -0.78
CA MET A 91 -4.16 14.79 -1.88
C MET A 91 -5.03 13.99 -2.87
N ILE A 92 -4.58 12.82 -3.32
CA ILE A 92 -5.27 12.00 -4.33
C ILE A 92 -6.59 11.46 -3.78
N LEU A 93 -6.62 10.99 -2.54
CA LEU A 93 -7.85 10.50 -1.88
C LEU A 93 -8.89 11.61 -1.75
N SER A 94 -8.48 12.85 -1.49
CA SER A 94 -9.40 14.00 -1.49
C SER A 94 -10.04 14.23 -2.87
N LEU A 95 -9.31 13.95 -3.95
CA LEU A 95 -9.83 14.03 -5.32
C LEU A 95 -10.73 12.83 -5.63
N TYR A 96 -10.35 11.61 -5.24
CA TYR A 96 -11.19 10.41 -5.40
C TYR A 96 -12.50 10.53 -4.63
N GLU A 97 -12.46 11.09 -3.41
CA GLU A 97 -13.64 11.38 -2.59
C GLU A 97 -14.61 12.33 -3.32
N LYS A 98 -14.06 13.34 -3.99
CA LYS A 98 -14.85 14.35 -4.69
C LYS A 98 -15.43 13.85 -6.02
N TYR A 99 -14.68 13.04 -6.76
CA TYR A 99 -15.00 12.72 -8.16
C TYR A 99 -15.41 11.26 -8.41
N TYR A 100 -14.99 10.31 -7.58
CA TYR A 100 -15.25 8.88 -7.77
C TYR A 100 -16.23 8.31 -6.77
N ARG A 101 -16.13 8.65 -5.47
CA ARG A 101 -17.09 8.17 -4.46
C ARG A 101 -18.55 8.49 -4.80
N PRO A 102 -18.91 9.72 -5.25
CA PRO A 102 -20.30 10.04 -5.59
C PRO A 102 -20.81 9.28 -6.82
N VAL A 103 -19.91 8.76 -7.64
CA VAL A 103 -20.25 7.92 -8.82
C VAL A 103 -20.51 6.49 -8.36
N SER A 104 -19.63 5.92 -7.54
CA SER A 104 -19.78 4.59 -6.98
C SER A 104 -18.77 4.34 -5.87
N GLU A 105 -19.24 3.79 -4.73
CA GLU A 105 -18.37 3.26 -3.67
C GLU A 105 -17.42 2.20 -4.21
N ARG A 106 -17.88 1.36 -5.14
CA ARG A 106 -17.04 0.34 -5.78
C ARG A 106 -15.91 0.99 -6.58
N LEU A 107 -16.20 1.99 -7.42
CA LEU A 107 -15.17 2.69 -8.20
C LEU A 107 -14.16 3.39 -7.28
N TYR A 108 -14.63 4.00 -6.20
CA TYR A 108 -13.76 4.61 -5.20
C TYR A 108 -12.83 3.58 -4.56
N ALA A 109 -13.34 2.42 -4.18
CA ALA A 109 -12.53 1.31 -3.66
C ALA A 109 -11.52 0.79 -4.69
N GLU A 110 -11.91 0.61 -5.96
CA GLU A 110 -10.99 0.21 -7.05
C GLU A 110 -9.82 1.19 -7.16
N LYS A 111 -10.09 2.50 -7.07
CA LYS A 111 -9.08 3.54 -7.16
C LYS A 111 -8.17 3.61 -5.93
N MET A 112 -8.71 3.37 -4.73
CA MET A 112 -7.88 3.23 -3.53
C MET A 112 -6.96 2.02 -3.62
N ILE A 113 -7.46 0.88 -4.11
CA ILE A 113 -6.66 -0.35 -4.27
C ILE A 113 -5.49 -0.09 -5.22
N GLU A 114 -5.74 0.49 -6.39
CA GLU A 114 -4.68 0.84 -7.36
C GLU A 114 -3.54 1.66 -6.72
N LEU A 115 -3.89 2.57 -5.80
CA LEU A 115 -2.94 3.44 -5.13
C LEU A 115 -2.16 2.71 -4.03
N TYR A 116 -2.87 2.02 -3.13
CA TYR A 116 -2.27 1.38 -1.97
C TYR A 116 -1.47 0.11 -2.34
N GLU A 117 -1.80 -0.57 -3.44
CA GLU A 117 -0.98 -1.68 -3.94
C GLU A 117 0.40 -1.21 -4.44
N LEU A 118 0.51 0.00 -5.00
CA LEU A 118 1.80 0.58 -5.38
C LEU A 118 2.68 0.80 -4.14
N THR A 119 2.13 1.39 -3.08
CA THR A 119 2.85 1.56 -1.80
C THR A 119 3.18 0.22 -1.16
N LEU A 120 2.30 -0.77 -1.23
CA LEU A 120 2.56 -2.08 -0.64
C LEU A 120 3.71 -2.77 -1.38
N ALA A 121 3.74 -2.67 -2.70
CA ALA A 121 4.86 -3.16 -3.51
C ALA A 121 6.17 -2.44 -3.15
N HIS A 122 6.14 -1.12 -2.95
CA HIS A 122 7.30 -0.35 -2.52
C HIS A 122 7.80 -0.80 -1.15
N ILE A 123 6.91 -0.94 -0.15
CA ILE A 123 7.26 -1.48 1.18
C ILE A 123 7.89 -2.87 1.06
N ILE A 124 7.28 -3.79 0.32
CA ILE A 124 7.82 -5.15 0.13
C ILE A 124 9.21 -5.09 -0.50
N GLY A 125 9.43 -4.20 -1.47
CA GLY A 125 10.75 -3.97 -2.05
C GLY A 125 11.76 -3.52 -1.00
N LEU A 126 11.42 -2.51 -0.20
CA LEU A 126 12.28 -2.00 0.88
C LEU A 126 12.64 -3.08 1.90
N GLU A 127 11.69 -3.92 2.31
CA GLU A 127 11.95 -5.01 3.26
C GLU A 127 12.85 -6.09 2.65
N THR A 128 12.60 -6.46 1.40
CA THR A 128 13.35 -7.50 0.67
C THR A 128 14.83 -7.12 0.52
N PHE A 129 15.11 -5.87 0.16
CA PHE A 129 16.48 -5.40 -0.07
C PHE A 129 17.13 -4.79 1.17
N GLY A 130 16.33 -4.30 2.13
CA GLY A 130 16.80 -3.66 3.36
C GLY A 130 16.99 -4.60 4.54
N GLY A 131 16.38 -5.79 4.51
CA GLY A 131 16.51 -6.79 5.59
C GLY A 131 15.86 -6.36 6.91
N TYR A 132 14.81 -5.54 6.86
CA TYR A 132 14.05 -5.08 8.01
C TYR A 132 12.55 -5.19 7.76
N HIS A 133 11.77 -5.04 8.82
CA HIS A 133 10.33 -5.00 8.80
C HIS A 133 9.81 -3.56 8.82
N HIS A 134 9.05 -3.14 7.80
CA HIS A 134 8.57 -1.78 7.66
C HIS A 134 7.32 -1.54 8.54
N PRO A 135 7.30 -0.46 9.35
CA PRO A 135 6.22 -0.23 10.33
C PRO A 135 4.84 0.01 9.70
N ASP A 136 4.80 0.50 8.45
CA ASP A 136 3.53 0.79 7.77
C ASP A 136 2.90 -0.45 7.09
N TYR A 137 3.56 -1.61 7.07
CA TYR A 137 3.07 -2.80 6.36
C TYR A 137 1.67 -3.22 6.83
N ILE A 138 1.51 -3.42 8.15
CA ILE A 138 0.25 -3.91 8.73
C ILE A 138 -0.89 -2.92 8.45
N LEU A 139 -0.66 -1.63 8.70
CA LEU A 139 -1.66 -0.59 8.46
C LEU A 139 -2.14 -0.59 7.01
N LEU A 140 -1.20 -0.65 6.07
CA LEU A 140 -1.51 -0.63 4.64
C LEU A 140 -2.24 -1.90 4.18
N ALA A 141 -1.78 -3.07 4.64
CA ALA A 141 -2.42 -4.35 4.33
C ALA A 141 -3.88 -4.37 4.83
N LYS A 142 -4.15 -3.81 6.02
CA LYS A 142 -5.51 -3.68 6.56
C LYS A 142 -6.39 -2.73 5.75
N VAL A 143 -5.85 -1.60 5.29
CA VAL A 143 -6.61 -0.69 4.41
C VAL A 143 -6.98 -1.40 3.11
N LEU A 144 -6.04 -2.11 2.48
CA LEU A 144 -6.31 -2.89 1.27
C LEU A 144 -7.32 -4.01 1.53
N MET A 145 -7.20 -4.73 2.65
CA MET A 145 -8.14 -5.77 3.05
C MET A 145 -9.57 -5.23 3.09
N ASN A 146 -9.80 -4.10 3.77
CA ASN A 146 -11.12 -3.45 3.83
C ASN A 146 -11.63 -3.06 2.44
N CYS A 147 -10.76 -2.49 1.59
CA CYS A 147 -11.16 -2.12 0.23
C CYS A 147 -11.60 -3.35 -0.59
N TYR A 148 -10.87 -4.47 -0.45
CA TYR A 148 -11.20 -5.71 -1.13
C TYR A 148 -12.49 -6.35 -0.58
N ALA A 149 -12.64 -6.45 0.74
CA ALA A 149 -13.81 -7.04 1.38
C ALA A 149 -15.06 -6.19 1.13
N ASP A 150 -15.08 -4.96 1.63
CA ASP A 150 -16.30 -4.14 1.68
C ASP A 150 -16.55 -3.40 0.36
N GLY A 151 -15.47 -2.95 -0.29
CA GLY A 151 -15.57 -2.19 -1.53
C GLY A 151 -15.87 -3.08 -2.75
N LEU A 152 -15.20 -4.24 -2.85
CA LEU A 152 -15.28 -5.09 -4.04
C LEU A 152 -16.02 -6.43 -3.83
N ASN A 153 -16.35 -6.80 -2.58
CA ASN A 153 -16.81 -8.14 -2.21
C ASN A 153 -15.81 -9.25 -2.62
N ASN A 154 -14.52 -8.94 -2.64
CA ASN A 154 -13.44 -9.86 -2.95
C ASN A 154 -12.83 -10.41 -1.66
N TYR A 155 -13.58 -11.29 -1.01
CA TYR A 155 -13.18 -11.89 0.25
C TYR A 155 -11.94 -12.79 0.13
N ASP A 156 -11.72 -13.42 -1.03
CA ASP A 156 -10.52 -14.23 -1.24
C ASP A 156 -9.23 -13.39 -1.10
N LYS A 157 -9.22 -12.19 -1.70
CA LYS A 157 -8.07 -11.30 -1.59
C LYS A 157 -7.94 -10.65 -0.21
N ALA A 158 -9.07 -10.30 0.40
CA ALA A 158 -9.08 -9.79 1.77
C ALA A 158 -8.52 -10.82 2.77
N ILE A 159 -8.95 -12.09 2.66
CA ILE A 159 -8.43 -13.22 3.45
C ILE A 159 -6.92 -13.39 3.23
N GLU A 160 -6.44 -13.33 1.98
CA GLU A 160 -5.00 -13.42 1.69
C GLU A 160 -4.20 -12.35 2.44
N LEU A 161 -4.68 -11.10 2.43
CA LEU A 161 -4.02 -9.99 3.12
C LEU A 161 -4.10 -10.15 4.64
N GLN A 162 -5.26 -10.51 5.18
CA GLN A 162 -5.42 -10.65 6.63
C GLN A 162 -4.59 -11.81 7.19
N LYS A 163 -4.42 -12.90 6.45
CA LYS A 163 -3.48 -13.96 6.81
C LYS A 163 -2.04 -13.44 6.93
N LYS A 164 -1.59 -12.64 5.95
CA LYS A 164 -0.26 -12.03 5.99
C LYS A 164 -0.10 -11.09 7.19
N VAL A 165 -1.15 -10.35 7.56
CA VAL A 165 -1.17 -9.53 8.78
C VAL A 165 -0.99 -10.40 10.03
N CYS A 166 -1.76 -11.48 10.19
CA CYS A 166 -1.60 -12.41 11.32
C CYS A 166 -0.18 -13.02 11.37
N GLU A 167 0.32 -13.52 10.23
CA GLU A 167 1.67 -14.08 10.11
C GLU A 167 2.74 -13.05 10.50
N ARG A 168 2.52 -11.78 10.15
CA ARG A 168 3.44 -10.69 10.46
C ARG A 168 3.51 -10.40 11.95
N ILE A 169 2.34 -10.28 12.60
CA ILE A 169 2.25 -10.03 14.04
C ILE A 169 2.85 -11.20 14.82
N GLU A 170 2.61 -12.44 14.39
CA GLU A 170 3.22 -13.62 15.01
C GLU A 170 4.75 -13.56 15.00
N GLN A 171 5.36 -12.99 13.95
CA GLN A 171 6.81 -12.87 13.80
C GLN A 171 7.40 -11.67 14.55
N GLU A 172 6.70 -10.53 14.56
CA GLU A 172 7.21 -9.28 15.12
C GLU A 172 6.94 -9.10 16.62
N GLU A 173 5.79 -9.57 17.12
CA GLU A 173 5.44 -9.41 18.53
C GLU A 173 6.25 -10.37 19.40
N PRO A 174 6.83 -9.92 20.53
CA PRO A 174 7.55 -10.80 21.46
C PRO A 174 6.70 -11.96 21.99
N GLU A 175 5.40 -11.73 22.14
CA GLU A 175 4.42 -12.73 22.59
C GLU A 175 3.87 -13.59 21.42
N GLY A 176 4.19 -13.23 20.18
CA GLY A 176 3.71 -13.90 18.97
C GLY A 176 2.20 -14.10 18.99
N LYS A 177 1.75 -15.35 18.84
CA LYS A 177 0.32 -15.71 18.88
C LYS A 177 -0.38 -15.43 20.21
N ALA A 178 0.37 -15.28 21.30
CA ALA A 178 -0.20 -14.96 22.61
C ALA A 178 -0.48 -13.46 22.78
N SER A 179 0.03 -12.60 21.88
CA SER A 179 -0.20 -11.16 21.94
C SER A 179 -1.69 -10.81 21.78
N GLU A 180 -2.11 -9.73 22.43
CA GLU A 180 -3.47 -9.20 22.28
C GLU A 180 -3.77 -8.83 20.82
N LEU A 181 -2.80 -8.21 20.15
CA LEU A 181 -2.92 -7.79 18.75
C LEU A 181 -3.16 -8.97 17.81
N TYR A 182 -2.41 -10.07 17.97
CA TYR A 182 -2.64 -11.27 17.15
C TYR A 182 -4.05 -11.82 17.36
N GLY A 183 -4.56 -11.80 18.59
CA GLY A 183 -5.93 -12.23 18.89
C GLY A 183 -6.98 -11.40 18.15
N TYR A 184 -6.88 -10.07 18.14
CA TYR A 184 -7.83 -9.22 17.40
C TYR A 184 -7.77 -9.49 15.89
N GLU A 185 -6.57 -9.59 15.32
CA GLU A 185 -6.42 -9.83 13.89
C GLU A 185 -6.86 -11.24 13.47
N LEU A 186 -6.70 -12.24 14.34
CA LEU A 186 -7.19 -13.60 14.11
C LEU A 186 -8.73 -13.66 14.20
N MET A 187 -9.36 -12.84 15.04
CA MET A 187 -10.81 -12.67 15.08
C MET A 187 -11.33 -12.04 13.79
N GLU A 188 -10.66 -11.01 13.29
CA GLU A 188 -10.98 -10.40 11.99
C GLU A 188 -10.89 -11.43 10.84
N LEU A 189 -9.83 -12.26 10.85
CA LEU A 189 -9.68 -13.35 9.88
C LEU A 189 -10.82 -14.38 9.98
N ALA A 190 -11.26 -14.72 11.19
CA ALA A 190 -12.39 -15.62 11.41
C ALA A 190 -13.70 -15.05 10.82
N ASN A 191 -13.92 -13.74 10.97
CA ASN A 191 -15.07 -13.02 10.43
C ASN A 191 -15.07 -13.01 8.89
N LEU A 192 -13.90 -12.81 8.27
CA LEU A 192 -13.77 -12.89 6.82
C LEU A 192 -14.09 -14.30 6.29
N TYR A 193 -13.58 -15.35 6.93
CA TYR A 193 -13.93 -16.73 6.56
C TYR A 193 -15.42 -17.02 6.72
N LEU A 194 -16.03 -16.54 7.82
CA LEU A 194 -17.44 -16.75 8.07
C LEU A 194 -18.30 -16.06 6.98
N THR A 195 -17.92 -14.83 6.63
CA THR A 195 -18.59 -14.06 5.57
C THR A 195 -18.43 -14.74 4.20
N ASN A 196 -17.28 -15.37 3.94
CA ASN A 196 -17.03 -16.16 2.73
C ASN A 196 -17.58 -17.62 2.83
N ALA A 197 -18.40 -17.92 3.83
CA ALA A 197 -18.99 -19.24 4.10
C ALA A 197 -17.99 -20.40 4.31
N ASP A 198 -16.73 -20.12 4.67
CA ASP A 198 -15.68 -21.10 4.99
C ASP A 198 -15.70 -21.46 6.48
N THR A 199 -16.74 -22.19 6.89
CA THR A 199 -16.97 -22.58 8.29
C THR A 199 -15.83 -23.40 8.90
N LEU A 200 -15.15 -24.24 8.11
CA LEU A 200 -14.01 -25.04 8.59
C LEU A 200 -12.85 -24.15 9.04
N ARG A 201 -12.53 -23.11 8.27
CA ARG A 201 -11.45 -22.19 8.64
C ARG A 201 -11.89 -21.19 9.71
N THR A 202 -13.16 -20.79 9.75
CA THR A 202 -13.71 -20.04 10.90
C THR A 202 -13.50 -20.82 12.19
N ASP A 203 -13.91 -22.10 12.24
CA ASP A 203 -13.75 -22.95 13.42
C ASP A 203 -12.27 -23.11 13.81
N SER A 204 -11.38 -23.25 12.82
CA SER A 204 -9.93 -23.32 13.07
C SER A 204 -9.40 -22.04 13.72
N CYS A 205 -9.83 -20.86 13.27
CA CYS A 205 -9.44 -19.59 13.88
C CYS A 205 -9.99 -19.47 15.31
N LEU A 206 -11.25 -19.83 15.54
CA LEU A 206 -11.87 -19.79 16.87
C LEU A 206 -11.20 -20.75 17.87
N GLN A 207 -10.77 -21.93 17.42
CA GLN A 207 -10.00 -22.85 18.26
C GLN A 207 -8.64 -22.29 18.65
N GLU A 208 -7.97 -21.57 17.76
CA GLU A 208 -6.69 -20.93 18.05
C GLU A 208 -6.88 -19.70 18.96
N LEU A 209 -7.96 -18.92 18.78
CA LEU A 209 -8.32 -17.78 19.63
C LEU A 209 -8.53 -18.20 21.10
N ARG A 210 -9.13 -19.36 21.37
CA ARG A 210 -9.30 -19.88 22.73
C ARG A 210 -7.99 -20.17 23.46
N LYS A 211 -6.87 -20.28 22.73
CA LYS A 211 -5.54 -20.46 23.31
C LYS A 211 -4.86 -19.12 23.62
N ASN A 212 -5.41 -18.01 23.13
CA ASN A 212 -4.88 -16.68 23.37
C ASN A 212 -5.39 -16.15 24.73
N PRO A 213 -4.49 -15.81 25.66
CA PRO A 213 -4.85 -15.48 27.04
C PRO A 213 -5.65 -14.18 27.21
N TYR A 214 -5.65 -13.31 26.20
CA TYR A 214 -6.44 -12.08 26.19
C TYR A 214 -7.86 -12.33 25.65
N MET A 215 -7.98 -13.21 24.67
CA MET A 215 -9.26 -13.54 24.02
C MET A 215 -10.10 -14.52 24.83
N GLU A 216 -9.47 -15.41 25.59
CA GLU A 216 -10.16 -16.32 26.53
C GLU A 216 -11.07 -15.53 27.48
N LYS A 217 -10.58 -14.42 28.04
CA LYS A 217 -11.35 -13.55 28.95
C LYS A 217 -12.55 -12.88 28.28
N LEU A 218 -12.45 -12.52 27.00
CA LEU A 218 -13.51 -11.87 26.25
C LEU A 218 -14.60 -12.86 25.78
N LEU A 219 -14.27 -14.15 25.67
CA LEU A 219 -15.21 -15.19 25.23
C LEU A 219 -15.95 -15.87 26.39
N GLU A 220 -15.53 -15.62 27.64
CA GLU A 220 -16.18 -16.09 28.87
C GLU A 220 -17.21 -15.10 29.45
N GLU A 221 -17.26 -13.86 28.95
CA GLU A 221 -18.29 -12.84 29.26
C GLU A 221 -19.52 -12.94 28.33
#